data_AF-A0A811QW68-F1
#
_entry.id   AF-A0A811QW68-F1
#
_cell.length_a   1.000
_cell.length_b   1.000
_cell.length_c   1.000
_cell.angle_alpha   90.00
_cell.angle_beta   90.00
_cell.angle_gamma   90.00
#
_symmetry.space_group_name_H-M   'P 1'
#
loop_
_entity.id
_entity.type
_entity.pdbx_description
1 polymer ?
#
loop_
_entity_poly.entity_id
_entity_poly.type
_entity_poly.pdbx_seq_one_letter_code
_entity_poly.pdbx_strand_id
1 'polypeptide(L)'
;MSTAAPAPGSTATVRVSNIPASPIAAELLAFFDSAVTTAGAAFACEIAAAHRGWLSRGHGSVQFDSASAATHAIDLASSGRLPPFLGSCLSVSAAHADLLPRAPDLSLRAADASLILGNRVAERELEVAYSWDGVRAEVIPGKRRVDLYLKQDSRSYKLEVLFEDIRECFGCHLDGTGAILLQLAYAPRIYTAISGSTVKSRFTDDRFHACKEDAKFAWVRALDFTPNNSFGECSTLVLKLSKGVPVSEILESLPFSGELGELAISSMDAFGSSSNVVPLVDCPNGFSVPYEVLFRLNSLVHMGKLVARHVNADLFKVLEELSIDTLRRIFEKMSKLKSTCYEPLQFIRHEAHSMSMSKKALLSNKEGGKLMRCYRIHITP
;
A
#
# COMPACT_ATOMS: atom_id res chain seq x y z
N MET A 1 27.72 -15.55 5.72
CA MET A 1 26.63 -16.19 4.95
C MET A 1 26.76 -15.71 3.52
N SER A 2 27.05 -16.64 2.60
CA SER A 2 27.24 -16.34 1.18
C SER A 2 25.92 -15.85 0.59
N THR A 3 25.84 -14.58 0.19
CA THR A 3 24.70 -14.05 -0.55
C THR A 3 24.71 -14.69 -1.93
N ALA A 4 23.89 -15.72 -2.11
CA ALA A 4 23.62 -16.29 -3.42
C ALA A 4 23.21 -15.18 -4.39
N ALA A 5 23.73 -15.22 -5.61
CA ALA A 5 23.24 -14.35 -6.68
C ALA A 5 21.72 -14.53 -6.79
N PRO A 6 20.95 -13.44 -6.96
CA PRO A 6 19.51 -13.56 -7.15
C PRO A 6 19.21 -14.45 -8.35
N ALA A 7 18.12 -15.20 -8.29
CA ALA A 7 17.67 -16.01 -9.41
C ALA A 7 17.48 -15.12 -10.66
N PRO A 8 17.86 -15.60 -11.86
CA PRO A 8 17.58 -14.89 -13.10
C PRO A 8 16.07 -14.61 -13.20
N GLY A 9 15.69 -13.34 -13.42
CA GLY A 9 14.30 -12.88 -13.50
C GLY A 9 13.77 -12.11 -12.29
N SER A 10 14.54 -11.92 -11.20
CA SER A 10 14.04 -11.19 -10.02
C SER A 10 14.24 -9.68 -10.05
N THR A 11 15.09 -9.15 -10.94
CA THR A 11 15.37 -7.71 -11.07
C THR A 11 15.40 -7.31 -12.54
N ALA A 12 15.10 -6.05 -12.82
CA ALA A 12 15.23 -5.49 -14.16
C ALA A 12 16.64 -4.90 -14.40
N THR A 13 17.61 -5.15 -13.52
CA THR A 13 18.94 -4.54 -13.56
C THR A 13 20.03 -5.58 -13.75
N VAL A 14 21.00 -5.25 -14.60
CA VAL A 14 22.20 -6.04 -14.83
C VAL A 14 23.44 -5.29 -14.37
N ARG A 15 24.47 -6.03 -13.96
CA ARG A 15 25.82 -5.51 -13.78
C ARG A 15 26.59 -5.67 -15.08
N VAL A 16 27.26 -4.60 -15.48
CA VAL A 16 28.06 -4.53 -16.70
C VAL A 16 29.52 -4.28 -16.32
N SER A 17 30.44 -5.06 -16.87
CA SER A 17 31.89 -4.94 -16.68
C SER A 17 32.60 -4.90 -18.04
N ASN A 18 33.89 -4.56 -18.03
CA ASN A 18 34.71 -4.28 -19.23
C ASN A 18 34.21 -3.07 -20.03
N ILE A 19 33.63 -2.10 -19.33
CA ILE A 19 33.24 -0.81 -19.93
C ILE A 19 34.54 -0.04 -20.21
N PRO A 20 34.75 0.49 -21.44
CA PRO A 20 35.88 1.36 -21.72
C PRO A 20 35.88 2.61 -20.82
N ALA A 21 37.04 3.28 -20.69
CA ALA A 21 37.16 4.44 -19.80
C ALA A 21 36.56 5.74 -20.37
N SER A 22 36.45 5.85 -21.70
CA SER A 22 35.98 7.04 -22.42
C SER A 22 34.45 7.26 -22.48
N PRO A 23 33.57 6.25 -22.61
CA PRO A 23 32.14 6.48 -22.83
C PRO A 23 31.45 7.13 -21.65
N ILE A 24 30.32 7.76 -21.96
CA ILE A 24 29.38 8.29 -20.96
C ILE A 24 28.20 7.35 -20.76
N ALA A 25 27.50 7.46 -19.62
CA ALA A 25 26.37 6.61 -19.29
C ALA A 25 25.23 6.68 -20.32
N ALA A 26 25.02 7.83 -20.96
CA ALA A 26 24.02 7.98 -22.01
C ALA A 26 24.32 7.13 -23.25
N GLU A 27 25.60 6.98 -23.62
CA GLU A 27 26.02 6.14 -24.75
C GLU A 27 25.85 4.66 -24.42
N LEU A 28 26.21 4.26 -23.19
CA LEU A 28 26.01 2.88 -22.74
C LEU A 28 24.52 2.53 -22.66
N LEU A 29 23.69 3.47 -22.18
CA LEU A 29 22.24 3.32 -22.15
C LEU A 29 21.69 3.12 -23.57
N ALA A 30 22.06 3.98 -24.52
CA ALA A 30 21.63 3.89 -25.91
C ALA A 30 22.09 2.58 -26.61
N PHE A 31 23.31 2.12 -26.29
CA PHE A 31 23.82 0.85 -26.78
C PHE A 31 22.94 -0.33 -26.33
N PHE A 32 22.62 -0.41 -25.04
CA PHE A 32 21.74 -1.46 -24.53
C PHE A 32 20.32 -1.32 -25.04
N ASP A 33 19.80 -0.09 -25.17
CA ASP A 33 18.48 0.17 -25.75
C ASP A 33 18.38 -0.43 -27.16
N SER A 34 19.40 -0.22 -27.99
CA SER A 34 19.48 -0.82 -29.32
C SER A 34 19.62 -2.35 -29.26
N ALA A 35 20.47 -2.87 -28.37
CA ALA A 35 20.75 -4.30 -28.28
C ALA A 35 19.53 -5.13 -27.85
N VAL A 36 18.66 -4.60 -26.99
CA VAL A 36 17.48 -5.31 -26.49
C VAL A 36 16.15 -4.86 -27.10
N THR A 37 16.17 -4.09 -28.18
CA THR A 37 14.97 -3.50 -28.82
C THR A 37 13.81 -4.48 -29.02
N THR A 38 14.10 -5.77 -29.22
CA THR A 38 13.09 -6.83 -29.40
C THR A 38 12.46 -7.33 -28.10
N ALA A 39 13.12 -7.15 -26.97
CA ALA A 39 12.70 -7.63 -25.65
C ALA A 39 12.24 -6.50 -24.71
N GLY A 40 12.59 -5.25 -25.01
CA GLY A 40 12.22 -4.07 -24.23
C GLY A 40 13.17 -2.92 -24.47
N ALA A 41 13.37 -2.09 -23.46
CA ALA A 41 14.19 -0.88 -23.53
C ALA A 41 15.11 -0.76 -22.31
N ALA A 42 16.28 -0.15 -22.52
CA ALA A 42 17.12 0.30 -21.42
C ALA A 42 16.49 1.56 -20.79
N PHE A 43 16.50 1.65 -19.47
CA PHE A 43 15.78 2.70 -18.73
C PHE A 43 16.70 3.63 -17.94
N ALA A 44 17.66 3.06 -17.20
CA ALA A 44 18.62 3.83 -16.43
C ALA A 44 20.00 3.16 -16.45
N CYS A 45 21.05 3.96 -16.32
CA CYS A 45 22.44 3.52 -16.35
C CYS A 45 23.26 4.30 -15.33
N GLU A 46 24.10 3.58 -14.60
CA GLU A 46 25.09 4.10 -13.66
C GLU A 46 26.44 3.46 -13.98
N ILE A 47 27.45 4.27 -14.31
CA ILE A 47 28.84 3.82 -14.47
C ILE A 47 29.59 4.17 -13.18
N ALA A 48 30.22 3.16 -12.56
CA ALA A 48 30.96 3.37 -11.34
C ALA A 48 32.17 4.27 -11.61
N ALA A 49 32.33 5.33 -10.82
CA ALA A 49 33.39 6.32 -11.00
C ALA A 49 34.24 6.53 -9.72
N ALA A 50 35.49 6.93 -9.92
CA ALA A 50 36.43 7.35 -8.88
C ALA A 50 36.60 8.88 -8.88
N HIS A 51 37.32 9.42 -7.87
CA HIS A 51 37.68 10.83 -7.76
C HIS A 51 36.51 11.81 -7.92
N ARG A 52 35.39 11.56 -7.22
CA ARG A 52 34.15 12.35 -7.31
C ARG A 52 33.55 12.41 -8.73
N GLY A 53 33.64 11.33 -9.49
CA GLY A 53 33.02 11.26 -10.81
C GLY A 53 33.91 11.82 -11.91
N TRP A 54 35.23 11.57 -11.86
CA TRP A 54 36.16 11.99 -12.93
C TRP A 54 36.75 10.83 -13.74
N LEU A 55 36.85 9.63 -13.15
CA LEU A 55 37.45 8.47 -13.79
C LEU A 55 36.53 7.25 -13.71
N SER A 56 36.20 6.65 -14.87
CA SER A 56 35.45 5.38 -14.94
C SER A 56 36.23 4.24 -14.27
N ARG A 57 35.53 3.37 -13.54
CA ARG A 57 36.08 2.13 -12.97
C ARG A 57 35.86 0.90 -13.86
N GLY A 58 35.42 1.11 -15.10
CA GLY A 58 35.23 0.07 -16.10
C GLY A 58 34.09 -0.92 -15.82
N HIS A 59 33.20 -0.58 -14.88
CA HIS A 59 32.01 -1.36 -14.57
C HIS A 59 30.87 -0.44 -14.12
N GLY A 60 29.66 -0.96 -14.12
CA GLY A 60 28.45 -0.22 -13.81
C GLY A 60 27.22 -1.11 -13.77
N SER A 61 26.05 -0.49 -13.83
CA SER A 61 24.76 -1.13 -13.84
C SER A 61 23.84 -0.50 -14.88
N VAL A 62 23.04 -1.33 -15.53
CA VAL A 62 22.01 -0.90 -16.48
C VAL A 62 20.70 -1.53 -16.05
N GLN A 63 19.71 -0.69 -15.78
CA GLN A 63 18.34 -1.08 -15.52
C GLN A 63 17.53 -0.98 -16.81
N PHE A 64 16.78 -2.04 -17.10
CA PHE A 64 15.84 -2.14 -18.20
C PHE A 64 14.41 -1.85 -17.73
N ASP A 65 13.50 -1.73 -18.67
CA ASP A 65 12.08 -1.56 -18.41
C ASP A 65 11.40 -2.82 -17.84
N SER A 66 12.03 -3.99 -17.95
CA SER A 66 11.48 -5.29 -17.54
C SER A 66 12.57 -6.29 -17.18
N ALA A 67 12.21 -7.27 -16.34
CA ALA A 67 13.11 -8.38 -16.00
C ALA A 67 13.42 -9.30 -17.21
N SER A 68 12.50 -9.41 -18.17
CA SER A 68 12.70 -10.14 -19.42
C SER A 68 13.77 -9.48 -20.29
N ALA A 69 13.74 -8.15 -20.48
CA ALA A 69 14.77 -7.41 -21.20
C ALA A 69 16.15 -7.54 -20.53
N ALA A 70 16.21 -7.50 -19.20
CA ALA A 70 17.45 -7.73 -18.45
C ALA A 70 18.02 -9.14 -18.67
N THR A 71 17.14 -10.16 -18.66
CA THR A 71 17.53 -11.54 -18.95
C THR A 71 18.03 -11.69 -20.39
N HIS A 72 17.34 -11.06 -21.35
CA HIS A 72 17.76 -11.05 -22.75
C HIS A 72 19.15 -10.43 -22.95
N ALA A 73 19.47 -9.33 -22.24
CA ALA A 73 20.80 -8.74 -22.29
C ALA A 73 21.91 -9.69 -21.79
N ILE A 74 21.63 -10.45 -20.72
CA ILE A 74 22.55 -11.48 -20.19
C ILE A 74 22.74 -12.59 -21.21
N ASP A 75 21.65 -13.03 -21.85
CA ASP A 75 21.69 -14.10 -22.87
C ASP A 75 22.48 -13.65 -24.10
N LEU A 76 22.31 -12.42 -24.57
CA LEU A 76 23.09 -11.86 -25.68
C LEU A 76 24.59 -11.83 -25.35
N ALA A 77 24.96 -11.40 -24.14
CA ALA A 77 26.35 -11.35 -23.71
C ALA A 77 26.98 -12.74 -23.57
N SER A 78 26.29 -13.67 -22.91
CA SER A 78 26.79 -15.03 -22.67
C SER A 78 26.89 -15.87 -23.95
N SER A 79 26.02 -15.62 -24.93
CA SER A 79 26.07 -16.26 -26.25
C SER A 79 26.99 -15.57 -27.26
N GLY A 80 27.69 -14.49 -26.87
CA GLY A 80 28.58 -13.74 -27.77
C GLY A 80 27.85 -12.98 -28.89
N ARG A 81 26.53 -12.82 -28.79
CA ARG A 81 25.69 -12.10 -29.76
C ARG A 81 25.54 -10.61 -29.43
N LEU A 82 25.95 -10.18 -28.24
CA LEU A 82 25.99 -8.77 -27.89
C LEU A 82 27.10 -8.08 -28.70
N PRO A 83 26.80 -7.05 -29.52
CA PRO A 83 27.81 -6.36 -30.31
C PRO A 83 28.91 -5.72 -29.44
N PRO A 84 30.13 -5.52 -29.95
CA PRO A 84 31.18 -4.84 -29.20
C PRO A 84 30.80 -3.37 -28.97
N PHE A 85 30.89 -2.92 -27.71
CA PHE A 85 30.67 -1.53 -27.34
C PHE A 85 31.99 -0.78 -27.41
N LEU A 86 32.13 0.14 -28.38
CA LEU A 86 33.37 0.88 -28.66
C LEU A 86 34.60 -0.05 -28.75
N GLY A 87 34.44 -1.19 -29.44
CA GLY A 87 35.49 -2.18 -29.64
C GLY A 87 35.76 -3.11 -28.44
N SER A 88 35.02 -2.96 -27.32
CA SER A 88 35.16 -3.82 -26.15
C SER A 88 33.99 -4.80 -25.99
N CYS A 89 34.31 -6.05 -25.65
CA CYS A 89 33.30 -7.06 -25.31
C CYS A 89 32.86 -6.87 -23.85
N LEU A 90 31.63 -6.41 -23.67
CA LEU A 90 31.05 -6.21 -22.35
C LEU A 90 30.73 -7.56 -21.69
N SER A 91 30.97 -7.64 -20.38
CA SER A 91 30.51 -8.76 -19.55
C SER A 91 29.24 -8.33 -18.82
N VAL A 92 28.17 -9.12 -18.93
CA VAL A 92 26.85 -8.81 -18.35
C VAL A 92 26.43 -9.94 -17.43
N SER A 93 25.95 -9.58 -16.24
CA SER A 93 25.49 -10.52 -15.21
C SER A 93 24.32 -9.94 -14.41
N ALA A 94 23.54 -10.78 -13.71
CA ALA A 94 22.42 -10.30 -12.90
C ALA A 94 22.88 -9.35 -11.77
N ALA A 95 22.16 -8.23 -11.58
CA ALA A 95 22.40 -7.35 -10.43
C ALA A 95 21.66 -7.86 -9.19
N HIS A 96 22.12 -7.44 -8.00
CA HIS A 96 21.48 -7.82 -6.74
C HIS A 96 20.21 -7.00 -6.43
N ALA A 97 20.09 -5.81 -7.00
CA ALA A 97 18.97 -4.89 -6.77
C ALA A 97 18.82 -3.92 -7.94
N ASP A 98 17.61 -3.37 -8.10
CA ASP A 98 17.35 -2.35 -9.11
C ASP A 98 17.91 -0.96 -8.76
N LEU A 99 18.35 -0.22 -9.79
CA LEU A 99 18.83 1.16 -9.66
C LEU A 99 17.71 2.11 -9.21
N LEU A 100 16.51 1.91 -9.71
CA LEU A 100 15.31 2.66 -9.35
C LEU A 100 14.24 1.66 -8.93
N PRO A 101 13.51 1.91 -7.83
CA PRO A 101 12.43 1.04 -7.39
C PRO A 101 11.34 1.07 -8.47
N ARG A 102 11.25 0.00 -9.26
CA ARG A 102 10.19 -0.21 -10.26
C ARG A 102 9.63 -1.61 -10.16
N ALA A 103 8.36 -1.78 -10.51
CA ALA A 103 7.79 -3.10 -10.66
C ALA A 103 8.50 -3.85 -11.80
N PRO A 104 8.99 -5.09 -11.61
CA PRO A 104 9.80 -5.77 -12.63
C PRO A 104 8.99 -6.16 -13.88
N ASP A 105 7.68 -6.33 -13.75
CA ASP A 105 6.73 -6.58 -14.83
C ASP A 105 5.96 -5.30 -15.18
N LEU A 106 5.65 -5.11 -16.46
CA LEU A 106 4.83 -4.02 -16.96
C LEU A 106 3.36 -4.18 -16.53
N SER A 107 2.85 -5.40 -16.37
CA SER A 107 1.47 -5.60 -15.94
C SER A 107 1.21 -5.17 -14.49
N LEU A 108 2.26 -5.10 -13.68
CA LEU A 108 2.23 -4.59 -12.31
C LEU A 108 2.39 -3.06 -12.24
N ARG A 109 2.38 -2.39 -13.39
CA ARG A 109 2.44 -0.93 -13.50
C ARG A 109 1.13 -0.40 -14.06
N ALA A 110 0.58 0.60 -13.39
CA ALA A 110 -0.52 1.38 -13.94
C ALA A 110 -0.01 2.80 -14.19
N ALA A 111 -0.04 3.22 -15.44
CA ALA A 111 0.17 4.61 -15.83
C ALA A 111 -1.18 5.30 -16.02
N ASP A 112 -1.24 6.59 -15.69
CA ASP A 112 -2.42 7.43 -15.88
C ASP A 112 -3.68 6.86 -15.20
N ALA A 113 -3.50 6.33 -13.99
CA ALA A 113 -4.58 5.85 -13.14
C ALA A 113 -5.19 6.99 -12.32
N SER A 114 -6.39 6.78 -11.79
CA SER A 114 -6.97 7.67 -10.77
C SER A 114 -6.86 7.03 -9.40
N LEU A 115 -6.34 7.77 -8.43
CA LEU A 115 -6.34 7.38 -7.02
C LEU A 115 -7.48 8.08 -6.29
N ILE A 116 -8.27 7.31 -5.56
CA ILE A 116 -9.36 7.81 -4.73
C ILE A 116 -9.04 7.44 -3.27
N LEU A 117 -9.12 8.42 -2.38
CA LEU A 117 -8.95 8.28 -0.94
C LEU A 117 -10.32 8.44 -0.28
N GLY A 118 -10.63 7.54 0.65
CA GLY A 118 -11.93 7.56 1.31
C GLY A 118 -12.10 6.53 2.41
N ASN A 119 -13.35 6.34 2.81
CA ASN A 119 -13.76 5.33 3.78
C ASN A 119 -14.88 4.48 3.21
N ARG A 120 -14.70 3.17 3.27
CA ARG A 120 -15.74 2.21 2.90
C ARG A 120 -16.81 2.17 4.00
N VAL A 121 -18.02 2.63 3.67
CA VAL A 121 -19.14 2.78 4.62
C VAL A 121 -20.18 1.69 4.47
N ALA A 122 -20.18 0.94 3.38
CA ALA A 122 -20.90 -0.32 3.30
C ALA A 122 -20.04 -1.35 2.56
N GLU A 123 -20.55 -2.58 2.43
CA GLU A 123 -19.79 -3.61 1.72
C GLU A 123 -19.39 -3.15 0.31
N ARG A 124 -20.24 -2.40 -0.40
CA ARG A 124 -19.99 -1.89 -1.76
C ARG A 124 -20.23 -0.38 -1.89
N GLU A 125 -20.01 0.37 -0.81
CA GLU A 125 -20.17 1.84 -0.82
C GLU A 125 -18.92 2.51 -0.24
N LEU A 126 -18.40 3.50 -0.97
CA LEU A 126 -17.23 4.30 -0.61
C LEU A 126 -17.61 5.77 -0.53
N GLU A 127 -17.30 6.39 0.60
CA GLU A 127 -17.27 7.85 0.71
C GLU A 127 -15.91 8.39 0.34
N VAL A 128 -15.89 9.34 -0.59
CA VAL A 128 -14.66 9.93 -1.13
C VAL A 128 -14.33 11.23 -0.41
N ALA A 129 -13.11 11.28 0.12
CA ALA A 129 -12.51 12.48 0.67
C ALA A 129 -11.72 13.24 -0.41
N TYR A 130 -10.91 12.53 -1.19
CA TYR A 130 -10.05 13.12 -2.23
C TYR A 130 -9.87 12.19 -3.43
N SER A 131 -9.60 12.78 -4.58
CA SER A 131 -9.18 12.04 -5.79
C SER A 131 -8.05 12.76 -6.51
N TRP A 132 -7.18 11.98 -7.15
CA TRP A 132 -6.10 12.45 -8.01
C TRP A 132 -6.09 11.66 -9.30
N ASP A 133 -5.92 12.35 -10.43
CA ASP A 133 -5.71 11.74 -11.73
C ASP A 133 -4.24 11.75 -12.13
N GLY A 134 -3.88 11.02 -13.19
CA GLY A 134 -2.51 10.96 -13.67
C GLY A 134 -1.55 10.24 -12.71
N VAL A 135 -2.08 9.38 -11.86
CA VAL A 135 -1.32 8.63 -10.85
C VAL A 135 -0.59 7.49 -11.53
N ARG A 136 0.70 7.36 -11.22
CA ARG A 136 1.49 6.19 -11.56
C ARG A 136 1.51 5.25 -10.37
N ALA A 137 1.09 4.01 -10.55
CA ALA A 137 1.17 2.97 -9.53
C ALA A 137 2.17 1.90 -9.95
N GLU A 138 2.98 1.44 -9.01
CA GLU A 138 3.90 0.32 -9.20
C GLU A 138 3.74 -0.65 -8.03
N VAL A 139 3.27 -1.87 -8.32
CA VAL A 139 3.24 -2.95 -7.33
C VAL A 139 4.56 -3.70 -7.39
N ILE A 140 5.27 -3.77 -6.26
CA ILE A 140 6.61 -4.32 -6.17
C ILE A 140 6.62 -5.49 -5.19
N PRO A 141 6.18 -6.70 -5.61
CA PRO A 141 6.07 -7.86 -4.71
C PRO A 141 7.38 -8.21 -4.02
N GLY A 142 8.52 -8.10 -4.71
CA GLY A 142 9.84 -8.35 -4.14
C GLY A 142 10.24 -7.40 -3.00
N LYS A 143 9.58 -6.23 -2.91
CA LYS A 143 9.72 -5.28 -1.79
C LYS A 143 8.48 -5.23 -0.90
N ARG A 144 7.49 -6.10 -1.16
CA ARG A 144 6.23 -6.21 -0.42
C ARG A 144 5.54 -4.87 -0.22
N ARG A 145 5.41 -4.08 -1.30
CA ARG A 145 4.80 -2.76 -1.24
C ARG A 145 4.20 -2.31 -2.58
N VAL A 146 3.33 -1.32 -2.50
CA VAL A 146 2.82 -0.53 -3.62
C VAL A 146 3.36 0.89 -3.51
N ASP A 147 4.01 1.39 -4.55
CA ASP A 147 4.45 2.78 -4.66
C ASP A 147 3.50 3.53 -5.60
N LEU A 148 2.81 4.56 -5.09
CA LEU A 148 1.92 5.45 -5.86
C LEU A 148 2.59 6.81 -6.01
N TYR A 149 2.64 7.34 -7.22
CA TYR A 149 3.27 8.62 -7.53
C TYR A 149 2.23 9.57 -8.12
N LEU A 150 2.10 10.75 -7.53
CA LEU A 150 1.10 11.75 -7.90
C LEU A 150 1.68 13.15 -7.79
N LYS A 151 0.98 14.13 -8.37
CA LYS A 151 1.34 15.56 -8.29
C LYS A 151 0.22 16.35 -7.62
N GLN A 152 0.61 17.29 -6.77
CA GLN A 152 -0.30 18.26 -6.16
C GLN A 152 0.44 19.59 -5.95
N ASP A 153 -0.19 20.71 -6.33
CA ASP A 153 0.35 22.07 -6.19
C ASP A 153 1.78 22.21 -6.75
N SER A 154 1.99 21.66 -7.96
CA SER A 154 3.29 21.62 -8.65
C SER A 154 4.40 20.83 -7.92
N ARG A 155 4.08 20.10 -6.85
CA ARG A 155 5.00 19.19 -6.16
C ARG A 155 4.68 17.75 -6.49
N SER A 156 5.72 16.91 -6.53
CA SER A 156 5.60 15.47 -6.70
C SER A 156 5.58 14.79 -5.34
N TYR A 157 4.66 13.86 -5.17
CA TYR A 157 4.51 13.03 -3.97
C TYR A 157 4.61 11.56 -4.32
N LYS A 158 5.08 10.78 -3.35
CA LYS A 158 5.07 9.32 -3.38
C LYS A 158 4.40 8.79 -2.13
N LEU A 159 3.41 7.92 -2.31
CA LEU A 159 2.79 7.14 -1.25
C LEU A 159 3.34 5.73 -1.31
N GLU A 160 3.90 5.24 -0.20
CA GLU A 160 4.36 3.87 -0.05
C GLU A 160 3.38 3.13 0.86
N VAL A 161 2.70 2.12 0.31
CA VAL A 161 1.79 1.22 1.04
C VAL A 161 2.49 -0.11 1.19
N LEU A 162 2.81 -0.52 2.41
CA LEU A 162 3.39 -1.83 2.66
C LEU A 162 2.31 -2.92 2.62
N PHE A 163 2.66 -4.12 2.19
CA PHE A 163 1.73 -5.25 2.17
C PHE A 163 1.25 -5.62 3.57
N GLU A 164 2.07 -5.39 4.59
CA GLU A 164 1.72 -5.60 5.99
C GLU A 164 0.65 -4.63 6.49
N ASP A 165 0.54 -3.47 5.85
CA ASP A 165 -0.43 -2.43 6.19
C ASP A 165 -1.77 -2.65 5.46
N ILE A 166 -1.84 -3.59 4.51
CA ILE A 166 -3.07 -3.96 3.78
C ILE A 166 -3.82 -5.02 4.58
N ARG A 167 -5.05 -4.69 4.97
CA ARG A 167 -5.94 -5.60 5.70
C ARG A 167 -6.77 -6.46 4.74
N GLU A 168 -7.31 -5.83 3.71
CA GLU A 168 -8.11 -6.49 2.68
C GLU A 168 -7.84 -5.82 1.33
N CYS A 169 -7.86 -6.59 0.25
CA CYS A 169 -7.70 -6.09 -1.10
C CYS A 169 -8.80 -6.67 -1.99
N PHE A 170 -9.39 -5.85 -2.85
CA PHE A 170 -10.43 -6.31 -3.76
C PHE A 170 -10.26 -5.77 -5.18
N GLY A 171 -10.45 -6.64 -6.16
CA GLY A 171 -10.85 -6.24 -7.50
C GLY A 171 -12.28 -5.69 -7.47
N CYS A 172 -12.51 -4.56 -8.14
CA CYS A 172 -13.81 -3.92 -8.22
C CYS A 172 -13.97 -3.13 -9.52
N HIS A 173 -15.15 -2.56 -9.71
CA HIS A 173 -15.48 -1.71 -10.84
C HIS A 173 -16.02 -0.36 -10.34
N LEU A 174 -15.56 0.72 -10.96
CA LEU A 174 -16.07 2.07 -10.78
C LEU A 174 -16.50 2.62 -12.13
N ASP A 175 -17.79 2.86 -12.30
CA ASP A 175 -18.39 3.34 -13.56
C ASP A 175 -18.03 2.40 -14.73
N GLY A 176 -18.05 1.09 -14.49
CA GLY A 176 -17.65 0.07 -15.46
C GLY A 176 -16.16 0.02 -15.78
N THR A 177 -15.31 0.74 -15.03
CA THR A 177 -13.84 0.70 -15.17
C THR A 177 -13.24 -0.15 -14.06
N GLY A 178 -12.34 -1.07 -14.41
CA GLY A 178 -11.65 -1.91 -13.44
C GLY A 178 -10.82 -1.10 -12.44
N ALA A 179 -10.89 -1.49 -11.18
CA ALA A 179 -10.23 -0.81 -10.07
C ALA A 179 -9.78 -1.80 -9.00
N ILE A 180 -8.82 -1.36 -8.18
CA ILE A 180 -8.30 -2.11 -7.05
C ILE A 180 -8.54 -1.32 -5.78
N LEU A 181 -9.28 -1.90 -4.85
CA LEU A 181 -9.52 -1.37 -3.53
C LEU A 181 -8.48 -1.94 -2.56
N LEU A 182 -7.78 -1.06 -1.85
CA LEU A 182 -6.87 -1.37 -0.75
C LEU A 182 -7.48 -0.84 0.55
N GLN A 183 -7.89 -1.76 1.42
CA GLN A 183 -8.30 -1.44 2.78
C GLN A 183 -7.09 -1.51 3.70
N LEU A 184 -6.71 -0.38 4.26
CA LEU A 184 -5.49 -0.21 5.05
C LEU A 184 -5.77 -0.31 6.55
N ALA A 185 -4.83 -0.87 7.28
CA ALA A 185 -4.75 -0.80 8.74
C ALA A 185 -4.03 0.48 9.21
N TYR A 186 -3.11 1.00 8.39
CA TYR A 186 -2.32 2.20 8.69
C TYR A 186 -2.23 3.12 7.47
N ALA A 187 -2.08 4.42 7.73
CA ALA A 187 -1.91 5.42 6.69
C ALA A 187 -0.65 5.14 5.84
N PRO A 188 -0.70 5.43 4.52
CA PRO A 188 0.45 5.25 3.66
C PRO A 188 1.62 6.13 4.11
N ARG A 189 2.83 5.69 3.75
CA ARG A 189 4.02 6.47 3.97
C ARG A 189 4.17 7.55 2.90
N ILE A 190 4.04 8.82 3.29
CA ILE A 190 4.10 9.96 2.39
C ILE A 190 5.53 10.48 2.25
N TYR A 191 5.95 10.73 1.01
CA TYR A 191 7.20 11.37 0.66
C TYR A 191 6.95 12.50 -0.33
N THR A 192 7.78 13.54 -0.28
CA THR A 192 7.79 14.62 -1.27
C THR A 192 9.15 14.66 -1.97
N ALA A 193 9.14 15.05 -3.24
CA ALA A 193 10.36 15.22 -4.01
C ALA A 193 11.00 16.57 -3.66
N ILE A 194 12.28 16.55 -3.29
CA ILE A 194 13.09 17.76 -3.15
C ILE A 194 14.19 17.77 -4.20
N SER A 195 14.40 18.94 -4.80
CA SER A 195 15.43 19.20 -5.80
C SER A 195 16.22 20.44 -5.41
N GLY A 196 17.47 20.53 -5.86
CA GLY A 196 18.34 21.66 -5.60
C GLY A 196 19.82 21.28 -5.66
N SER A 197 20.69 22.28 -5.81
CA SER A 197 22.15 22.08 -5.93
C SER A 197 22.80 21.40 -4.72
N THR A 198 22.14 21.44 -3.57
CA THR A 198 22.62 20.83 -2.32
C THR A 198 22.04 19.43 -2.06
N VAL A 199 21.03 19.01 -2.82
CA VAL A 199 20.38 17.71 -2.65
C VAL A 199 21.19 16.64 -3.37
N LYS A 200 21.62 15.61 -2.64
CA LYS A 200 22.22 14.42 -3.23
C LYS A 200 21.12 13.55 -3.85
N SER A 201 20.81 13.78 -5.12
CA SER A 201 20.02 12.84 -5.92
C SER A 201 20.86 11.62 -6.28
N ARG A 202 20.19 10.49 -6.59
CA ARG A 202 20.87 9.28 -7.07
C ARG A 202 21.43 9.48 -8.47
N PHE A 203 20.68 10.18 -9.31
CA PHE A 203 21.09 10.56 -10.66
C PHE A 203 21.43 12.04 -10.66
N THR A 204 22.69 12.35 -10.92
CA THR A 204 23.21 13.70 -11.12
C THR A 204 23.43 13.97 -12.61
N ASP A 205 23.45 15.24 -12.98
CA ASP A 205 23.74 15.65 -14.36
C ASP A 205 25.25 15.56 -14.63
N ASP A 206 25.74 14.33 -14.69
CA ASP A 206 27.13 14.02 -14.95
C ASP A 206 27.25 12.92 -16.02
N ARG A 207 28.49 12.68 -16.46
CA ARG A 207 28.78 11.72 -17.52
C ARG A 207 28.60 10.25 -17.11
N PHE A 208 28.36 9.96 -15.84
CA PHE A 208 28.32 8.61 -15.29
C PHE A 208 26.91 8.15 -14.90
N HIS A 209 25.90 9.02 -15.04
CA HIS A 209 24.50 8.69 -14.81
C HIS A 209 23.64 9.04 -16.02
N ALA A 210 22.71 8.15 -16.39
CA ALA A 210 21.70 8.43 -17.41
C ALA A 210 20.39 7.76 -17.02
N CYS A 211 19.27 8.46 -17.19
CA CYS A 211 17.93 7.95 -16.88
C CYS A 211 16.93 8.54 -17.86
N LYS A 212 15.99 7.71 -18.35
CA LYS A 212 14.91 8.18 -19.24
C LYS A 212 13.88 9.04 -18.53
N GLU A 213 13.76 8.92 -17.21
CA GLU A 213 12.95 9.81 -16.37
C GLU A 213 13.83 10.85 -15.66
N ASP A 214 13.28 12.04 -15.42
CA ASP A 214 13.93 13.01 -14.55
C ASP A 214 13.96 12.44 -13.12
N ALA A 215 15.13 11.98 -12.69
CA ALA A 215 15.38 11.45 -11.35
C ALA A 215 16.30 12.39 -10.54
N LYS A 216 16.35 13.68 -10.90
CA LYS A 216 17.17 14.73 -10.24
C LYS A 216 16.50 15.26 -8.97
N PHE A 217 16.03 14.35 -8.13
CA PHE A 217 15.40 14.66 -6.85
C PHE A 217 15.70 13.58 -5.83
N ALA A 218 15.51 13.91 -4.56
CA ALA A 218 15.47 12.94 -3.48
C ALA A 218 14.06 12.87 -2.90
N TRP A 219 13.61 11.65 -2.58
CA TRP A 219 12.40 11.46 -1.78
C TRP A 219 12.73 11.67 -0.31
N VAL A 220 12.07 12.63 0.33
CA VAL A 220 12.14 12.84 1.77
C VAL A 220 10.79 12.61 2.40
N ARG A 221 10.78 12.14 3.65
CA ARG A 221 9.55 11.93 4.41
C ARG A 221 8.77 13.24 4.48
N ALA A 222 7.47 13.17 4.21
CA ALA A 222 6.56 14.30 4.31
C ALA A 222 5.39 14.01 5.26
N LEU A 223 4.74 15.08 5.69
CA LEU A 223 3.44 15.04 6.35
C LEU A 223 2.32 14.89 5.30
N ASP A 224 1.11 14.73 5.79
CA ASP A 224 -0.09 14.78 4.97
C ASP A 224 -0.19 16.13 4.25
N PHE A 225 -0.35 16.09 2.93
CA PHE A 225 -0.46 17.26 2.06
C PHE A 225 -1.92 17.59 1.72
N THR A 226 -2.87 16.77 2.16
CA THR A 226 -4.29 17.07 2.04
C THR A 226 -4.68 18.17 3.03
N PRO A 227 -5.56 19.12 2.64
CA PRO A 227 -6.01 20.20 3.52
C PRO A 227 -6.51 19.75 4.91
N ASN A 228 -7.13 18.58 4.99
CA ASN A 228 -7.79 18.08 6.21
C ASN A 228 -7.07 16.88 6.85
N ASN A 229 -5.81 16.60 6.51
CA ASN A 229 -5.08 15.42 7.01
C ASN A 229 -5.81 14.09 6.75
N SER A 230 -6.44 13.97 5.58
CA SER A 230 -7.34 12.88 5.23
C SER A 230 -6.67 11.51 5.17
N PHE A 231 -5.36 11.38 4.97
CA PHE A 231 -4.69 10.08 5.06
C PHE A 231 -4.66 9.52 6.49
N GLY A 232 -4.78 10.38 7.51
CA GLY A 232 -4.93 9.95 8.91
C GLY A 232 -6.36 9.50 9.25
N GLU A 233 -7.36 10.04 8.58
CA GLU A 233 -8.78 9.77 8.84
C GLU A 233 -9.38 8.69 7.94
N CYS A 234 -8.83 8.53 6.73
CA CYS A 234 -9.28 7.59 5.73
C CYS A 234 -8.47 6.31 5.77
N SER A 235 -9.13 5.20 5.52
CA SER A 235 -8.55 3.86 5.58
C SER A 235 -8.62 3.11 4.25
N THR A 236 -9.25 3.69 3.23
CA THR A 236 -9.45 3.04 1.93
C THR A 236 -8.79 3.84 0.82
N LEU A 237 -7.96 3.17 0.03
CA LEU A 237 -7.47 3.67 -1.26
C LEU A 237 -8.12 2.86 -2.38
N VAL A 238 -8.59 3.53 -3.43
CA VAL A 238 -9.06 2.88 -4.65
C VAL A 238 -8.23 3.37 -5.82
N LEU A 239 -7.57 2.44 -6.50
CA LEU A 239 -6.81 2.69 -7.72
C LEU A 239 -7.69 2.31 -8.92
N LYS A 240 -8.31 3.31 -9.56
CA LYS A 240 -9.06 3.15 -10.81
C LYS A 240 -8.07 3.06 -11.95
N LEU A 241 -8.00 1.90 -12.60
CA LEU A 241 -7.02 1.61 -13.63
C LEU A 241 -7.45 2.19 -14.98
N SER A 242 -6.48 2.57 -15.80
CA SER A 242 -6.72 2.96 -17.18
C SER A 242 -7.19 1.76 -18.01
N LYS A 243 -7.92 2.03 -19.10
CA LYS A 243 -8.49 0.97 -19.96
C LYS A 243 -7.37 0.08 -20.52
N GLY A 244 -7.52 -1.23 -20.36
CA GLY A 244 -6.60 -2.24 -20.88
C GLY A 244 -5.55 -2.74 -19.88
N VAL A 245 -5.43 -2.14 -18.69
CA VAL A 245 -4.62 -2.71 -17.61
C VAL A 245 -5.38 -3.89 -16.97
N PRO A 246 -4.79 -5.10 -16.91
CA PRO A 246 -5.45 -6.27 -16.35
C PRO A 246 -5.50 -6.19 -14.82
N VAL A 247 -6.69 -5.98 -14.26
CA VAL A 247 -6.93 -5.95 -12.80
C VAL A 247 -6.42 -7.23 -12.14
N SER A 248 -6.66 -8.38 -12.76
CA SER A 248 -6.33 -9.70 -12.21
C SER A 248 -4.84 -9.88 -11.92
N GLU A 249 -3.96 -9.44 -12.83
CA GLU A 249 -2.51 -9.61 -12.67
C GLU A 249 -1.97 -8.80 -11.49
N ILE A 250 -2.44 -7.56 -11.33
CA ILE A 250 -2.09 -6.74 -10.18
C ILE A 250 -2.67 -7.35 -8.89
N LEU A 251 -3.94 -7.78 -8.92
CA LEU A 251 -4.65 -8.32 -7.77
C LEU A 251 -4.03 -9.64 -7.25
N GLU A 252 -3.58 -10.51 -8.15
CA GLU A 252 -2.88 -11.76 -7.80
C GLU A 252 -1.54 -11.51 -7.09
N SER A 253 -0.92 -10.35 -7.35
CA SER A 253 0.34 -9.95 -6.71
C SER A 253 0.16 -9.30 -5.33
N LEU A 254 -1.08 -8.96 -4.95
CA LEU A 254 -1.44 -8.29 -3.71
C LEU A 254 -1.91 -9.29 -2.64
N PRO A 255 -1.67 -9.00 -1.35
CA PRO A 255 -2.12 -9.86 -0.26
C PRO A 255 -3.63 -9.73 -0.04
N PHE A 256 -4.25 -10.80 0.46
CA PHE A 256 -5.66 -10.83 0.89
C PHE A 256 -6.64 -10.38 -0.21
N SER A 257 -6.38 -10.78 -1.46
CA SER A 257 -7.18 -10.41 -2.62
C SER A 257 -8.49 -11.18 -2.72
N GLY A 258 -9.53 -10.48 -3.16
CA GLY A 258 -10.84 -11.02 -3.52
C GLY A 258 -11.55 -10.15 -4.56
N GLU A 259 -12.80 -10.48 -4.88
CA GLU A 259 -13.62 -9.73 -5.85
C GLU A 259 -14.83 -9.10 -5.15
N LEU A 260 -15.10 -7.82 -5.44
CA LEU A 260 -16.18 -7.06 -4.82
C LEU A 260 -17.33 -6.75 -5.79
N GLY A 261 -17.05 -6.59 -7.09
CA GLY A 261 -18.00 -6.14 -8.10
C GLY A 261 -18.05 -4.60 -8.22
N GLU A 262 -19.21 -4.05 -8.57
CA GLU A 262 -19.41 -2.60 -8.71
C GLU A 262 -19.38 -1.90 -7.34
N LEU A 263 -18.59 -0.84 -7.23
CA LEU A 263 -18.46 -0.01 -6.03
C LEU A 263 -19.22 1.30 -6.23
N ALA A 264 -20.24 1.53 -5.40
CA ALA A 264 -20.93 2.81 -5.36
C ALA A 264 -20.08 3.87 -4.64
N ILE A 265 -20.11 5.10 -5.13
CA ILE A 265 -19.32 6.20 -4.62
C ILE A 265 -20.25 7.33 -4.20
N SER A 266 -20.00 7.90 -3.03
CA SER A 266 -20.63 9.12 -2.55
C SER A 266 -19.57 10.12 -2.07
N SER A 267 -19.93 11.40 -2.02
CA SER A 267 -19.05 12.42 -1.44
C SER A 267 -19.05 12.26 0.08
N MET A 268 -17.87 12.31 0.70
CA MET A 268 -17.78 12.41 2.15
C MET A 268 -18.30 13.78 2.59
N ASP A 269 -19.22 13.79 3.55
CA ASP A 269 -19.55 15.03 4.26
C ASP A 269 -18.33 15.44 5.10
N ALA A 270 -18.08 16.75 5.24
CA ALA A 270 -16.92 17.24 5.99
C ALA A 270 -16.94 16.70 7.42
N PHE A 271 -16.20 15.62 7.68
CA PHE A 271 -16.02 15.07 9.00
C PHE A 271 -15.13 16.02 9.78
N GLY A 272 -15.71 16.68 10.79
CA GLY A 272 -14.93 17.33 11.84
C GLY A 272 -14.51 16.28 12.86
N SER A 273 -13.60 15.36 12.49
CA SER A 273 -12.88 14.60 13.51
C SER A 273 -12.12 15.62 14.36
N SER A 274 -12.14 15.46 15.69
CA SER A 274 -11.31 16.28 16.58
C SER A 274 -9.81 15.98 16.43
N SER A 275 -9.45 14.94 15.68
CA SER A 275 -8.08 14.46 15.50
C SER A 275 -7.68 14.41 14.04
N ASN A 276 -6.52 15.03 13.76
CA ASN A 276 -5.84 15.04 12.47
C ASN A 276 -4.97 13.79 12.20
N VAL A 277 -4.93 12.81 13.11
CA VAL A 277 -3.96 11.71 13.07
C VAL A 277 -4.62 10.34 12.90
N VAL A 278 -5.79 10.16 13.50
CA VAL A 278 -6.58 8.93 13.48
C VAL A 278 -8.06 9.28 13.48
N PRO A 279 -8.94 8.46 12.89
CA PRO A 279 -10.37 8.66 12.97
C PRO A 279 -10.82 8.54 14.44
N LEU A 280 -11.39 9.60 15.00
CA LEU A 280 -11.95 9.58 16.34
C LEU A 280 -13.46 9.78 16.32
N VAL A 281 -14.13 9.06 17.20
CA VAL A 281 -15.54 9.27 17.51
C VAL A 281 -15.63 9.96 18.86
N ASP A 282 -16.26 11.13 18.85
CA ASP A 282 -16.60 11.88 20.05
C ASP A 282 -18.01 11.53 20.55
N CYS A 283 -18.24 11.70 21.85
CA CYS A 283 -19.57 11.55 22.42
C CYS A 283 -20.43 12.77 22.01
N PRO A 284 -21.60 12.57 21.35
CA PRO A 284 -22.43 13.68 20.91
C PRO A 284 -22.99 14.48 22.09
N ASN A 285 -23.28 15.76 21.86
CA ASN A 285 -23.92 16.62 22.86
C ASN A 285 -25.25 16.02 23.34
N GLY A 286 -25.44 15.97 24.66
CA GLY A 286 -26.65 15.41 25.28
C GLY A 286 -26.56 13.94 25.67
N PHE A 287 -25.43 13.28 25.39
CA PHE A 287 -25.14 11.92 25.83
C PHE A 287 -23.98 11.90 26.83
N SER A 288 -23.96 10.90 27.70
CA SER A 288 -22.94 10.68 28.71
C SER A 288 -22.66 9.19 28.87
N VAL A 289 -21.70 8.67 28.09
CA VAL A 289 -21.18 7.31 28.27
C VAL A 289 -19.89 7.31 29.11
N PRO A 290 -19.63 6.27 29.91
CA PRO A 290 -18.35 6.14 30.61
C PRO A 290 -17.17 6.16 29.65
N TYR A 291 -16.04 6.74 30.08
CA TYR A 291 -14.81 6.82 29.27
C TYR A 291 -14.38 5.46 28.69
N GLU A 292 -14.49 4.39 29.46
CA GLU A 292 -14.13 3.03 29.00
C GLU A 292 -14.95 2.60 27.77
N VAL A 293 -16.23 2.98 27.69
CA VAL A 293 -17.10 2.68 26.55
C VAL A 293 -16.62 3.44 25.32
N LEU A 294 -16.37 4.75 25.47
CA LEU A 294 -15.89 5.60 24.36
C LEU A 294 -14.50 5.18 23.87
N PHE A 295 -13.60 4.85 24.80
CA PHE A 295 -12.28 4.33 24.50
C PHE A 295 -12.37 3.01 23.71
N ARG A 296 -13.26 2.10 24.12
CA ARG A 296 -13.42 0.82 23.44
C ARG A 296 -14.06 0.96 22.05
N LEU A 297 -14.99 1.89 21.86
CA LEU A 297 -15.53 2.24 20.54
C LEU A 297 -14.44 2.74 19.60
N ASN A 298 -13.65 3.71 20.03
CA ASN A 298 -12.52 4.22 19.25
C ASN A 298 -11.52 3.12 18.91
N SER A 299 -11.21 2.23 19.86
CA SER A 299 -10.38 1.06 19.61
C SER A 299 -10.96 0.14 18.52
N LEU A 300 -12.29 -0.10 18.52
CA LEU A 300 -12.95 -0.89 17.47
C LEU A 300 -12.90 -0.19 16.10
N VAL A 301 -13.01 1.14 16.06
CA VAL A 301 -12.83 1.94 14.82
C VAL A 301 -11.39 1.83 14.31
N HIS A 302 -10.39 1.98 15.18
CA HIS A 302 -8.96 1.88 14.80
C HIS A 302 -8.55 0.47 14.36
N MET A 303 -9.17 -0.58 14.92
CA MET A 303 -9.01 -1.96 14.43
C MET A 303 -9.81 -2.21 13.12
N GLY A 304 -10.55 -1.21 12.65
CA GLY A 304 -11.45 -1.26 11.50
C GLY A 304 -12.59 -2.28 11.65
N LYS A 305 -12.99 -2.61 12.88
CA LYS A 305 -14.18 -3.42 13.15
C LYS A 305 -15.46 -2.60 13.06
N LEU A 306 -15.33 -1.28 13.15
CA LEU A 306 -16.39 -0.30 13.01
C LEU A 306 -15.98 0.77 12.01
N VAL A 307 -16.98 1.34 11.33
CA VAL A 307 -16.83 2.57 10.56
C VAL A 307 -17.25 3.72 11.47
N ALA A 308 -16.42 4.75 11.59
CA ALA A 308 -16.68 5.91 12.45
C ALA A 308 -18.06 6.54 12.17
N ARG A 309 -18.44 6.64 10.89
CA ARG A 309 -19.75 7.18 10.45
C ARG A 309 -20.96 6.49 11.07
N HIS A 310 -20.86 5.21 11.39
CA HIS A 310 -21.97 4.45 11.96
C HIS A 310 -22.09 4.58 13.47
N VAL A 311 -21.15 5.27 14.12
CA VAL A 311 -21.18 5.56 15.54
C VAL A 311 -21.89 6.90 15.75
N ASN A 312 -23.22 6.86 15.63
CA ASN A 312 -24.09 8.03 15.65
C ASN A 312 -24.92 8.16 16.95
N ALA A 313 -25.73 9.21 17.06
CA ALA A 313 -26.55 9.48 18.25
C ALA A 313 -27.49 8.32 18.64
N ASP A 314 -28.06 7.62 17.65
CA ASP A 314 -28.92 6.45 17.93
C ASP A 314 -28.15 5.30 18.56
N LEU A 315 -26.88 5.11 18.16
CA LEU A 315 -26.00 4.16 18.81
C LEU A 315 -25.70 4.58 20.25
N PHE A 316 -25.36 5.85 20.48
CA PHE A 316 -25.10 6.36 21.84
C PHE A 316 -26.30 6.19 22.77
N LYS A 317 -27.52 6.41 22.27
CA LYS A 317 -28.75 6.14 23.04
C LYS A 317 -28.83 4.70 23.54
N VAL A 318 -28.53 3.72 22.69
CA VAL A 318 -28.52 2.31 23.09
C VAL A 318 -27.38 2.00 24.06
N LEU A 319 -26.23 2.66 23.89
CA LEU A 319 -25.08 2.45 24.78
C LEU A 319 -25.36 2.95 26.20
N GLU A 320 -26.10 4.04 26.39
CA GLU A 320 -26.50 4.54 27.71
C GLU A 320 -27.48 3.60 28.43
N GLU A 321 -28.35 2.91 27.69
CA GLU A 321 -29.35 2.00 28.24
C GLU A 321 -28.74 0.66 28.74
N LEU A 322 -27.52 0.33 28.30
CA LEU A 322 -26.87 -0.95 28.60
C LEU A 322 -25.88 -0.85 29.76
N SER A 323 -25.88 -1.86 30.62
CA SER A 323 -24.86 -2.00 31.67
C SER A 323 -23.45 -2.17 31.08
N ILE A 324 -22.44 -1.60 31.75
CA ILE A 324 -21.01 -1.71 31.35
C ILE A 324 -20.58 -3.16 31.11
N ASP A 325 -20.98 -4.12 31.95
CA ASP A 325 -20.64 -5.53 31.78
C ASP A 325 -21.18 -6.16 30.49
N THR A 326 -22.37 -5.71 30.07
CA THR A 326 -22.99 -6.16 28.82
C THR A 326 -22.24 -5.56 27.64
N LEU A 327 -21.98 -4.24 27.67
CA LEU A 327 -21.19 -3.55 26.65
C LEU A 327 -19.80 -4.15 26.47
N ARG A 328 -19.09 -4.43 27.57
CA ARG A 328 -17.76 -5.05 27.53
C ARG A 328 -17.77 -6.38 26.76
N ARG A 329 -18.75 -7.25 27.04
CA ARG A 329 -18.90 -8.54 26.35
C ARG A 329 -19.26 -8.36 24.87
N ILE A 330 -20.11 -7.40 24.54
CA ILE A 330 -20.48 -7.10 23.15
C ILE A 330 -19.25 -6.60 22.39
N PHE A 331 -18.51 -5.64 22.95
CA PHE A 331 -17.28 -5.13 22.32
C PHE A 331 -16.18 -6.18 22.21
N GLU A 332 -16.07 -7.10 23.17
CA GLU A 332 -15.19 -8.28 23.04
C GLU A 332 -15.60 -9.17 21.86
N LYS A 333 -16.90 -9.39 21.63
CA LYS A 333 -17.38 -10.11 20.43
C LYS A 333 -17.08 -9.34 19.15
N MET A 334 -17.34 -8.03 19.12
CA MET A 334 -17.07 -7.18 17.95
C MET A 334 -15.58 -7.18 17.58
N SER A 335 -14.68 -7.16 18.57
CA SER A 335 -13.24 -7.20 18.33
C SER A 335 -12.77 -8.49 17.62
N LYS A 336 -13.56 -9.56 17.72
CA LYS A 336 -13.27 -10.87 17.11
C LYS A 336 -13.95 -11.07 15.74
N LEU A 337 -14.73 -10.10 15.27
CA LEU A 337 -15.34 -10.17 13.94
C LEU A 337 -14.25 -10.28 12.88
N LYS A 338 -14.48 -11.11 11.85
CA LYS A 338 -13.52 -11.25 10.75
C LYS A 338 -13.52 -10.03 9.82
N SER A 339 -14.69 -9.43 9.60
CA SER A 339 -14.92 -8.27 8.74
C SER A 339 -15.38 -7.05 9.53
N THR A 340 -15.41 -5.88 8.86
CA THR A 340 -16.03 -4.65 9.39
C THR A 340 -17.53 -4.85 9.63
N CYS A 341 -18.06 -4.36 10.74
CA CYS A 341 -19.49 -4.27 10.98
C CYS A 341 -20.03 -2.94 10.43
N TYR A 342 -20.83 -3.01 9.36
CA TYR A 342 -21.50 -1.84 8.78
C TYR A 342 -22.83 -1.51 9.48
N GLU A 343 -23.41 -2.41 10.27
CA GLU A 343 -24.67 -2.21 10.99
C GLU A 343 -24.50 -2.35 12.52
N PRO A 344 -23.67 -1.51 13.17
CA PRO A 344 -23.30 -1.69 14.58
C PRO A 344 -24.49 -1.58 15.54
N LEU A 345 -25.46 -0.71 15.24
CA LEU A 345 -26.66 -0.55 16.04
C LEU A 345 -27.47 -1.85 16.11
N GLN A 346 -27.68 -2.50 14.95
CA GLN A 346 -28.40 -3.76 14.87
C GLN A 346 -27.65 -4.87 15.59
N PHE A 347 -26.33 -4.94 15.38
CA PHE A 347 -25.46 -5.92 16.05
C PHE A 347 -25.55 -5.82 17.58
N ILE A 348 -25.40 -4.60 18.12
CA ILE A 348 -25.43 -4.36 19.58
C ILE A 348 -26.80 -4.72 20.17
N ARG A 349 -27.90 -4.32 19.51
CA ARG A 349 -29.27 -4.66 19.94
C ARG A 349 -29.49 -6.18 19.95
N HIS A 350 -29.07 -6.86 18.89
CA HIS A 350 -29.20 -8.32 18.78
C HIS A 350 -28.45 -9.04 19.90
N GLU A 351 -27.19 -8.66 20.13
CA GLU A 351 -26.36 -9.26 21.16
C GLU A 351 -26.88 -8.97 22.58
N ALA A 352 -27.32 -7.74 22.86
CA ALA A 352 -27.93 -7.39 24.13
C ALA A 352 -29.21 -8.22 24.41
N HIS A 353 -30.06 -8.40 23.40
CA HIS A 353 -31.28 -9.22 23.50
C HIS A 353 -30.95 -10.70 23.75
N SER A 354 -30.01 -11.26 22.97
CA SER A 354 -29.54 -12.66 23.13
C SER A 354 -29.03 -12.94 24.55
N MET A 355 -28.27 -12.00 25.11
CA MET A 355 -27.75 -12.09 26.49
C MET A 355 -28.85 -11.97 27.55
N SER A 356 -29.85 -11.10 27.35
CA SER A 356 -31.01 -10.99 28.23
C SER A 356 -31.82 -12.30 28.27
N MET A 357 -32.09 -12.89 27.10
CA MET A 357 -32.78 -14.17 26.98
C MET A 357 -32.02 -15.32 27.64
N SER A 358 -30.69 -15.35 27.47
CA SER A 358 -29.83 -16.36 28.12
C SER A 358 -29.85 -16.25 29.65
N LYS A 359 -29.83 -15.01 30.19
CA LYS A 359 -29.98 -14.77 31.63
C LYS A 359 -31.34 -15.23 32.14
N LYS A 360 -32.42 -14.95 31.41
CA LYS A 360 -33.78 -15.40 31.76
C LYS A 360 -33.91 -16.92 31.74
N ALA A 361 -33.33 -17.61 30.75
CA ALA A 361 -33.31 -19.07 30.68
C ALA A 361 -32.52 -19.70 31.84
N LEU A 362 -31.37 -19.12 32.21
CA LEU A 362 -30.58 -19.54 33.37
C LEU A 362 -31.30 -19.31 34.72
N LEU A 363 -32.17 -18.29 34.80
CA LEU A 363 -32.99 -18.04 35.98
C LEU A 363 -34.22 -18.94 36.02
N SER A 364 -34.84 -19.23 34.88
CA SER A 364 -35.96 -20.17 34.75
C SER A 364 -35.55 -21.62 35.09
N ASN A 365 -34.32 -22.02 34.74
CA ASN A 365 -33.79 -23.34 35.12
C ASN A 365 -33.40 -23.48 36.60
N LYS A 366 -33.58 -22.44 37.43
CA LYS A 366 -33.31 -22.51 38.89
C LYS A 366 -34.51 -22.92 39.73
N GLU A 367 -35.69 -23.12 39.16
CA GLU A 367 -36.88 -23.58 39.90
C GLU A 367 -37.01 -25.12 40.00
N GLY A 368 -36.05 -25.89 39.49
CA GLY A 368 -36.10 -27.35 39.54
C GLY A 368 -34.77 -28.00 39.91
N GLY A 369 -34.54 -28.18 41.22
CA GLY A 369 -33.59 -29.18 41.72
C GLY A 369 -32.30 -28.63 42.33
N LYS A 370 -32.00 -29.10 43.53
CA LYS A 370 -30.76 -28.94 44.31
C LYS A 370 -29.53 -29.32 43.45
N LEU A 371 -28.94 -28.37 42.72
CA LEU A 371 -27.65 -28.57 42.06
C LEU A 371 -26.52 -28.20 43.01
N MET A 372 -25.74 -29.19 43.44
CA MET A 372 -24.44 -28.97 44.10
C MET A 372 -23.48 -28.25 43.13
N ARG A 373 -22.89 -27.14 43.59
CA ARG A 373 -21.83 -26.44 42.86
C ARG A 373 -20.47 -27.00 43.28
N CYS A 374 -19.86 -27.81 42.43
CA CYS A 374 -18.45 -28.17 42.58
C CYS A 374 -17.57 -27.05 42.02
N TYR A 375 -16.74 -26.44 42.87
CA TYR A 375 -15.67 -25.56 42.43
C TYR A 375 -14.41 -26.41 42.18
N ARG A 376 -13.98 -26.49 40.92
CA ARG A 376 -12.70 -27.10 40.57
C ARG A 376 -11.64 -26.00 40.59
N ILE A 377 -10.90 -25.93 41.70
CA ILE A 377 -9.75 -25.05 41.84
C ILE A 377 -8.57 -25.75 41.16
N HIS A 378 -8.00 -25.13 40.13
CA HIS A 378 -6.73 -25.55 39.55
C HIS A 378 -5.62 -24.84 40.32
N ILE A 379 -4.88 -25.60 41.12
CA ILE A 379 -3.61 -25.18 41.68
C ILE A 379 -2.54 -25.78 40.77
N THR A 380 -1.90 -24.93 39.95
CA THR A 380 -0.69 -25.31 39.22
C THR A 380 0.53 -25.18 40.11
N PRO A 381 1.55 -26.05 39.98
CA PRO A 381 2.80 -25.99 40.75
C PRO A 381 3.62 -24.72 40.49
#